data_AF-A0A7S0XZS5-F1
#
_entry.id   AF-A0A7S0XZS5-F1
#
_cell.length_a   1.000
_cell.length_b   1.000
_cell.length_c   1.000
_cell.angle_alpha   90.00
_cell.angle_beta   90.00
_cell.angle_gamma   90.00
#
_symmetry.space_group_name_H-M   'P 1'
#
loop_
_entity.id
_entity.type
_entity.pdbx_description
1 polymer ?
#
loop_
_entity_poly.entity_id
_entity_poly.type
_entity_poly.pdbx_seq_one_letter_code
_entity_poly.pdbx_strand_id
1 'polypeptide(L)'
;KFDGATMAFVIRNVPDRAKAMREIAGRLKGGARLAVLELGFPDFPPAKWFVRHCVPFIGWLLSRGNLKQEYTYLNDSMKRFKLDDIEGLMAQAGLALVRKERMNFGSVGLYVGEKGADAPPPPQEEAHATQAPATP
;
A
#
# COMPACT_ATOMS: atom_id res chain seq x y z
N LYS A 1 12.56 18.25 0.78
CA LYS A 1 12.69 16.86 1.29
C LYS A 1 12.06 16.78 2.68
N PHE A 2 11.52 15.63 3.09
CA PHE A 2 10.81 15.40 4.35
C PHE A 2 11.60 14.51 5.31
N ASP A 3 11.35 14.65 6.61
CA ASP A 3 11.96 13.87 7.71
C ASP A 3 11.31 12.49 7.91
N GLY A 4 10.18 12.26 7.26
CA GLY A 4 9.48 10.98 7.23
C GLY A 4 8.22 11.06 6.39
N ALA A 5 7.60 9.91 6.15
CA ALA A 5 6.31 9.81 5.48
C ALA A 5 5.51 8.62 6.00
N THR A 6 4.19 8.70 5.84
CA THR A 6 3.26 7.63 6.19
C THR A 6 2.27 7.41 5.06
N MET A 7 1.93 6.16 4.80
CA MET A 7 0.91 5.77 3.83
C MET A 7 0.01 4.71 4.47
N ALA A 8 -1.31 4.94 4.51
CA ALA A 8 -2.25 4.03 5.15
C ALA A 8 -3.39 3.64 4.20
N PHE A 9 -3.61 2.35 4.03
CA PHE A 9 -4.76 1.74 3.35
C PHE A 9 -5.01 2.14 1.90
N VAL A 10 -3.98 2.63 1.21
CA VAL A 10 -4.09 3.19 -0.14
C VAL A 10 -3.23 2.46 -1.17
N ILE A 11 -2.11 1.84 -0.79
CA ILE A 11 -1.12 1.29 -1.75
C ILE A 11 -1.73 0.20 -2.63
N ARG A 12 -2.70 -0.56 -2.11
CA ARG A 12 -3.44 -1.57 -2.88
C ARG A 12 -4.21 -0.98 -4.07
N ASN A 13 -4.61 0.29 -3.99
CA ASN A 13 -5.39 1.00 -5.01
C ASN A 13 -4.54 1.91 -5.90
N VAL A 14 -3.24 2.02 -5.63
CA VAL A 14 -2.32 2.80 -6.48
C VAL A 14 -2.02 2.01 -7.76
N PRO A 15 -2.26 2.57 -8.96
CA PRO A 15 -2.03 1.86 -10.23
C PRO A 15 -0.56 1.47 -10.45
N ASP A 16 0.36 2.41 -10.24
CA ASP A 16 1.81 2.16 -10.31
C ASP A 16 2.44 2.34 -8.92
N ARG A 17 2.42 1.24 -8.15
CA ARG A 17 2.90 1.20 -6.77
C ARG A 17 4.40 1.42 -6.67
N ALA A 18 5.16 0.90 -7.64
CA ALA A 18 6.60 0.99 -7.65
C ALA A 18 7.05 2.43 -7.89
N LYS A 19 6.42 3.12 -8.86
CA LYS A 19 6.64 4.55 -9.09
C LYS A 19 6.26 5.38 -7.87
N ALA A 20 5.08 5.16 -7.29
CA ALA A 20 4.66 5.90 -6.10
C ALA A 20 5.65 5.74 -4.93
N MET A 21 6.14 4.51 -4.69
CA MET A 21 7.12 4.25 -3.64
C MET A 21 8.46 4.97 -3.91
N ARG A 22 8.94 4.96 -5.17
CA ARG A 22 10.15 5.70 -5.59
C ARG A 22 10.00 7.21 -5.42
N GLU A 23 8.85 7.77 -5.81
CA GLU A 23 8.58 9.20 -5.68
C GLU A 23 8.58 9.63 -4.20
N ILE A 24 7.92 8.86 -3.32
CA ILE A 24 7.93 9.11 -1.88
C ILE A 24 9.37 9.03 -1.35
N ALA A 25 10.10 7.94 -1.64
CA ALA A 25 11.49 7.76 -1.20
C ALA A 25 12.41 8.89 -1.70
N GLY A 26 12.18 9.42 -2.90
CA GLY A 26 12.93 10.55 -3.45
C GLY A 26 12.73 11.85 -2.69
N ARG A 27 11.55 12.04 -2.10
CA ARG A 27 11.24 13.20 -1.26
C ARG A 27 11.74 13.06 0.17
N LEU A 28 12.19 11.89 0.63
CA LEU A 28 12.75 11.69 1.96
C LEU A 28 14.23 12.16 2.07
N LYS A 29 14.59 12.69 3.23
CA LYS A 29 16.00 12.92 3.66
C LYS A 29 16.71 11.58 3.93
N GLY A 30 18.04 11.56 3.96
CA GLY A 30 18.79 10.40 4.45
C GLY A 30 18.46 10.15 5.93
N GLY A 31 18.31 8.89 6.32
CA GLY A 31 17.87 8.47 7.66
C GLY A 31 16.37 8.63 7.92
N ALA A 32 15.60 9.25 7.02
CA ALA A 32 14.16 9.38 7.16
C ALA A 32 13.44 8.06 6.85
N ARG A 33 12.26 7.88 7.46
CA ARG A 33 11.48 6.64 7.38
C ARG A 33 10.16 6.81 6.63
N LEU A 34 9.77 5.77 5.91
CA LEU A 34 8.42 5.59 5.35
C LEU A 34 7.73 4.45 6.09
N ALA A 35 6.61 4.75 6.75
CA ALA A 35 5.72 3.72 7.30
C ALA A 35 4.53 3.47 6.36
N VAL A 36 4.32 2.21 5.98
CA VAL A 36 3.20 1.75 5.16
C VAL A 36 2.33 0.82 5.98
N LEU A 37 1.07 1.21 6.20
CA LEU A 37 0.04 0.42 6.85
C LEU A 37 -0.97 -0.03 5.80
N GLU A 38 -1.24 -1.33 5.69
CA GLU A 38 -2.15 -1.82 4.64
C GLU A 38 -2.96 -3.03 5.10
N LEU A 39 -4.15 -3.20 4.50
CA LEU A 39 -5.00 -4.37 4.67
C LEU A 39 -4.48 -5.54 3.85
N GLY A 40 -4.55 -6.71 4.44
CA GLY A 40 -4.37 -7.97 3.73
C GLY A 40 -5.38 -9.00 4.18
N PHE A 41 -5.11 -10.23 3.82
CA PHE A 41 -5.96 -11.34 4.20
C PHE A 41 -5.43 -11.99 5.49
N PRO A 42 -6.29 -12.27 6.50
CA PRO A 42 -5.85 -12.91 7.73
C PRO A 42 -5.28 -14.31 7.49
N ASP A 43 -4.27 -14.64 8.29
CA ASP A 43 -3.54 -15.92 8.23
C ASP A 43 -4.26 -16.98 9.09
N PHE A 44 -4.93 -16.55 10.16
CA PHE A 44 -5.63 -17.43 11.10
C PHE A 44 -6.96 -17.95 10.50
N PRO A 45 -7.19 -19.28 10.42
CA PRO A 45 -8.36 -19.84 9.73
C PRO A 45 -9.73 -19.36 10.24
N PRO A 46 -9.99 -19.25 11.56
CA PRO A 46 -11.24 -18.68 12.06
C PRO A 46 -11.46 -17.23 11.66
N ALA A 47 -10.41 -16.39 11.69
CA ALA A 47 -10.50 -15.01 11.23
C ALA A 47 -10.77 -14.93 9.72
N LYS A 48 -10.15 -15.82 8.93
CA LYS A 48 -10.42 -15.98 7.49
C LYS A 48 -11.86 -16.37 7.21
N TRP A 49 -12.45 -17.28 8.00
CA TRP A 49 -13.86 -17.64 7.89
C TRP A 49 -14.77 -16.45 8.23
N PHE A 50 -14.49 -15.75 9.33
CA PHE A 50 -15.24 -14.57 9.75
C PHE A 50 -15.24 -13.46 8.69
N VAL A 51 -14.07 -13.11 8.15
CA VAL A 51 -13.94 -12.09 7.09
C VAL A 51 -14.67 -12.51 5.80
N ARG A 52 -14.67 -13.81 5.48
CA ARG A 52 -15.29 -14.32 4.25
C ARG A 52 -16.82 -14.42 4.34
N HIS A 53 -17.36 -14.71 5.53
CA HIS A 53 -18.78 -15.04 5.69
C HIS A 53 -19.55 -14.05 6.57
N CYS A 54 -18.97 -13.64 7.71
CA CYS A 54 -19.66 -12.74 8.63
C CYS A 54 -19.62 -11.29 8.16
N VAL A 55 -18.47 -10.80 7.67
CA VAL A 55 -18.34 -9.39 7.23
C VAL A 55 -19.33 -9.03 6.11
N PRO A 56 -19.48 -9.83 5.02
CA PRO A 56 -20.48 -9.56 3.99
C PRO A 56 -21.92 -9.63 4.50
N PHE A 57 -22.21 -10.56 5.42
CA PHE A 57 -23.54 -10.71 6.01
C PHE A 57 -23.92 -9.50 6.88
N ILE A 58 -23.00 -9.03 7.72
CA ILE A 58 -23.17 -7.81 8.53
C ILE A 58 -23.31 -6.59 7.62
N GLY A 59 -22.46 -6.46 6.60
CA GLY A 59 -22.57 -5.37 5.62
C GLY A 59 -23.92 -5.36 4.90
N TRP A 60 -24.41 -6.52 4.48
CA TRP A 60 -25.75 -6.64 3.90
C TRP A 60 -26.86 -6.22 4.88
N LEU A 61 -26.77 -6.65 6.13
CA LEU A 61 -27.76 -6.38 7.17
C LEU A 61 -27.81 -4.89 7.54
N LEU A 62 -26.65 -4.27 7.82
CA LEU A 62 -26.56 -2.85 8.19
C LEU A 62 -26.93 -1.92 7.05
N SER A 63 -26.65 -2.32 5.81
CA SER A 63 -26.91 -1.50 4.63
C SER A 63 -28.30 -1.71 4.03
N ARG A 64 -29.18 -2.50 4.66
CA ARG A 64 -30.48 -2.91 4.11
C ARG A 64 -30.39 -3.41 2.66
N GLY A 65 -29.27 -4.06 2.30
CA GLY A 65 -28.98 -4.54 0.94
C GLY A 65 -28.28 -3.57 -0.02
N ASN A 66 -28.13 -2.29 0.29
CA ASN A 66 -27.66 -1.27 -0.67
C ASN A 66 -26.13 -1.24 -0.89
N LEU A 67 -25.31 -1.73 0.05
CA LEU A 67 -23.84 -1.67 -0.04
C LEU A 67 -23.19 -3.06 -0.23
N LYS A 68 -23.97 -4.06 -0.62
CA LYS A 68 -23.47 -5.44 -0.84
C LYS A 68 -22.26 -5.47 -1.80
N GLN A 69 -22.28 -4.63 -2.83
CA GLN A 69 -21.19 -4.56 -3.81
C GLN A 69 -19.89 -3.98 -3.22
N GLU A 70 -19.96 -2.98 -2.36
CA GLU A 70 -18.78 -2.35 -1.74
C GLU A 70 -18.05 -3.31 -0.79
N TYR A 71 -18.80 -4.05 0.05
CA TYR A 71 -18.22 -5.06 0.94
C TYR A 71 -17.65 -6.26 0.17
N THR A 72 -18.24 -6.61 -0.98
CA THR A 72 -17.68 -7.62 -1.87
C THR A 72 -16.39 -7.12 -2.51
N TYR A 73 -16.36 -5.87 -2.99
CA TYR A 73 -15.17 -5.23 -3.53
C TYR A 73 -14.03 -5.15 -2.51
N LEU A 74 -14.33 -4.80 -1.25
CA LEU A 74 -13.35 -4.80 -0.16
C LEU A 74 -12.73 -6.20 0.01
N ASN A 75 -13.57 -7.24 0.08
CA ASN A 75 -13.12 -8.62 0.21
C ASN A 75 -12.24 -9.08 -0.97
N ASP A 76 -12.60 -8.70 -2.20
CA ASP A 76 -11.82 -9.08 -3.37
C ASP A 76 -10.53 -8.26 -3.51
N SER A 77 -10.53 -6.99 -3.06
CA SER A 77 -9.32 -6.17 -3.00
C SER A 77 -8.29 -6.74 -2.02
N MET A 78 -8.74 -7.25 -0.87
CA MET A 78 -7.87 -7.89 0.14
C MET A 78 -7.24 -9.20 -0.36
N LYS A 79 -7.86 -9.88 -1.34
CA LYS A 79 -7.31 -11.12 -1.93
C LYS A 79 -6.25 -10.85 -3.00
N ARG A 80 -6.41 -9.77 -3.77
CA ARG A 80 -5.54 -9.45 -4.90
C ARG A 80 -4.21 -8.84 -4.49
N PHE A 81 -4.16 -8.17 -3.34
CA PHE A 81 -2.95 -7.57 -2.82
C PHE A 81 -2.31 -8.44 -1.74
N LYS A 82 -1.07 -8.89 -1.97
CA LYS A 82 -0.30 -9.58 -0.93
C LYS A 82 0.50 -8.55 -0.17
N LEU A 83 0.33 -8.51 1.16
CA LEU A 83 1.07 -7.59 2.01
C LEU A 83 2.59 -7.76 1.88
N ASP A 84 3.08 -8.96 1.58
CA ASP A 84 4.51 -9.21 1.37
C ASP A 84 5.08 -8.48 0.14
N ASP A 85 4.24 -8.06 -0.82
CA ASP A 85 4.67 -7.27 -1.96
C ASP A 85 5.23 -5.90 -1.53
N ILE A 86 4.82 -5.38 -0.36
CA ILE A 86 5.28 -4.08 0.16
C ILE A 86 6.79 -4.09 0.41
N GLU A 87 7.33 -5.19 0.92
CA GLU A 87 8.77 -5.34 1.18
C GLU A 87 9.57 -5.23 -0.12
N GLY A 88 9.12 -5.90 -1.18
CA GLY A 88 9.71 -5.79 -2.52
C GLY A 88 9.61 -4.37 -3.08
N LEU A 89 8.48 -3.70 -2.90
CA LEU A 89 8.28 -2.31 -3.33
C LEU A 89 9.22 -1.34 -2.59
N MET A 90 9.44 -1.54 -1.29
CA MET A 90 10.39 -0.75 -0.50
C MET A 90 11.82 -0.95 -1.00
N ALA A 91 12.23 -2.20 -1.23
CA ALA A 91 13.55 -2.51 -1.75
C ALA A 91 13.79 -1.87 -3.13
N GLN A 92 12.81 -1.96 -4.04
CA GLN A 92 12.86 -1.30 -5.35
C GLN A 92 12.92 0.23 -5.27
N ALA A 93 12.41 0.82 -4.19
CA ALA A 93 12.49 2.26 -3.94
C ALA A 93 13.78 2.70 -3.22
N GLY A 94 14.69 1.77 -2.93
CA GLY A 94 15.93 2.06 -2.19
C GLY A 94 15.70 2.30 -0.70
N LEU A 95 14.60 1.78 -0.14
CA LEU A 95 14.33 1.82 1.29
C LEU A 95 14.71 0.48 1.92
N ALA A 96 15.57 0.51 2.94
CA ALA A 96 15.91 -0.66 3.73
C ALA A 96 14.77 -0.97 4.70
N LEU A 97 14.23 -2.19 4.66
CA LEU A 97 13.16 -2.59 5.58
C LEU A 97 13.73 -2.71 7.00
N VAL A 98 13.23 -1.88 7.93
CA VAL A 98 13.67 -1.85 9.33
C VAL A 98 12.63 -2.40 10.31
N ARG A 99 11.36 -2.50 9.87
CA ARG A 99 10.30 -3.15 10.66
C ARG A 99 9.25 -3.75 9.74
N LYS A 100 8.79 -4.95 10.07
CA LYS A 100 7.65 -5.64 9.48
C LYS A 100 6.81 -6.26 10.59
N GLU A 101 5.53 -5.94 10.65
CA GLU A 101 4.63 -6.42 11.69
C GLU A 101 3.27 -6.78 11.10
N ARG A 102 2.74 -7.92 11.54
CA ARG A 102 1.40 -8.41 11.19
C ARG A 102 0.48 -8.20 12.38
N MET A 103 -0.60 -7.45 12.19
CA MET A 103 -1.57 -7.11 13.22
C MET A 103 -2.93 -7.73 12.88
N ASN A 104 -3.83 -7.81 13.88
CA ASN A 104 -5.20 -8.31 13.72
C ASN A 104 -5.27 -9.65 12.97
N PHE A 105 -4.53 -10.66 13.47
CA PHE A 105 -4.46 -11.99 12.86
C PHE A 105 -3.94 -12.02 11.41
N GLY A 106 -3.13 -11.02 11.02
CA GLY A 106 -2.55 -10.89 9.68
C GLY A 106 -3.42 -10.10 8.69
N SER A 107 -4.59 -9.61 9.12
CA SER A 107 -5.44 -8.77 8.26
C SER A 107 -4.90 -7.35 8.05
N VAL A 108 -3.89 -6.95 8.83
CA VAL A 108 -3.20 -5.66 8.69
C VAL A 108 -1.70 -5.90 8.73
N GLY A 109 -0.95 -5.22 7.86
CA GLY A 109 0.51 -5.22 7.85
C GLY A 109 1.07 -3.81 8.01
N LEU A 110 2.02 -3.64 8.92
CA LEU A 110 2.86 -2.45 9.04
C LEU A 110 4.27 -2.77 8.52
N TYR A 111 4.72 -1.97 7.58
CA TYR A 111 6.07 -2.03 7.01
C TYR A 111 6.73 -0.68 7.21
N VAL A 112 7.97 -0.64 7.70
CA VAL A 112 8.74 0.59 7.84
C VAL A 112 10.05 0.43 7.09
N GLY A 113 10.23 1.27 6.09
CA GLY A 113 11.47 1.39 5.33
C GLY A 113 12.25 2.64 5.74
N GLU A 114 13.57 2.55 5.79
CA GLU A 114 14.47 3.66 6.08
C GLU A 114 15.33 3.97 4.84
N LYS A 115 15.48 5.26 4.54
CA LYS A 115 16.38 5.71 3.47
C LYS A 115 17.80 5.79 4.01
N GLY A 116 18.78 5.20 3.31
CA GLY A 116 20.19 5.30 3.70
C GLY A 116 20.64 6.75 3.88
N ALA A 117 21.49 7.00 4.88
CA ALA A 117 21.98 8.35 5.22
C ALA A 117 22.65 9.06 4.03
N ASP A 118 23.41 8.29 3.23
CA ASP A 118 24.14 8.77 2.06
C ASP A 118 23.49 8.38 0.73
N ALA A 119 22.22 7.93 0.76
CA ALA A 119 21.54 7.47 -0.44
C ALA A 119 21.44 8.62 -1.46
N PRO A 120 21.97 8.45 -2.69
CA PRO A 120 21.80 9.42 -3.76
C PRO A 120 20.31 9.71 -3.96
N PRO A 121 19.92 10.94 -4.35
CA PRO A 121 18.56 11.16 -4.79
C PRO A 121 18.23 10.13 -5.90
N PRO A 122 17.05 9.48 -5.86
CA PRO A 122 16.71 8.52 -6.90
C PRO A 122 16.76 9.22 -8.27
N PRO A 123 17.09 8.47 -9.34
CA PRO A 123 17.10 9.01 -10.69
C PRO A 123 15.77 9.72 -10.95
N GLN A 124 15.83 11.00 -11.31
CA GLN A 124 14.65 11.71 -11.77
C GLN A 124 14.36 11.17 -13.16
N GLU A 125 13.32 10.35 -13.28
CA GLU A 125 12.77 10.02 -14.58
C GLU A 125 12.19 11.33 -15.12
N GLU A 126 12.90 11.95 -16.07
CA GLU A 126 12.51 13.21 -16.70
C GLU A 126 11.05 13.08 -17.11
N ALA A 127 10.22 13.98 -16.59
CA ALA A 127 8.84 14.09 -17.01
C ALA A 127 8.84 14.29 -18.53
N HIS A 128 8.54 13.23 -19.27
CA HIS A 128 8.33 13.30 -20.70
C HIS A 128 7.19 14.30 -20.90
N ALA A 129 7.57 15.51 -21.33
CA ALA A 129 6.62 16.54 -21.70
C ALA A 129 5.68 15.92 -22.73
N THR A 130 4.41 15.75 -22.34
CA THR A 130 3.35 15.49 -23.30
C THR A 130 3.24 16.76 -24.14
N GLN A 131 3.96 16.79 -25.26
CA GLN A 131 3.69 17.75 -26.32
C GLN A 131 2.29 17.44 -26.84
N ALA A 132 1.36 18.34 -26.57
CA ALA A 132 0.07 18.35 -27.23
C ALA A 132 0.30 18.55 -28.74
N PRO A 133 -0.44 17.86 -29.62
CA PRO A 133 -0.36 18.14 -31.05
C PRO A 133 -0.93 19.54 -31.31
N ALA A 134 -0.12 20.39 -31.94
CA ALA A 134 -0.62 21.57 -32.63
C ALA A 134 -1.47 21.07 -33.81
N THR A 135 -2.76 21.33 -33.78
CA THR A 135 -3.66 21.11 -34.92
C THR A 135 -3.53 22.30 -35.87
N PRO A 136 -3.44 22.08 -37.20
CA PRO A 136 -3.42 23.15 -38.20
C PRO A 136 -4.74 23.91 -38.31
#